data_AF-A0A6A5FDS1-F1
#
_entry.id   AF-A0A6A5FDS1-F1
#
_cell.length_a   1.000
_cell.length_b   1.000
_cell.length_c   1.000
_cell.angle_alpha   90.00
_cell.angle_beta   90.00
_cell.angle_gamma   90.00
#
_symmetry.space_group_name_H-M   'P 1'
#
loop_
_entity.id
_entity.type
_entity.pdbx_description
1 polymer ?
#
loop_
_entity_poly.entity_id
_entity_poly.type
_entity_poly.pdbx_seq_one_letter_code
_entity_poly.pdbx_strand_id
1 'polypeptide(L)'
;MPSSFDGSVGKTVYLLEAKLSRTMRVPQKDSTKINFVTKADLRSHPELMMPQHDSEDKKMTFFNSGTVAMDVNLEKTGFFQGEGLKVLASIQNNSSRQIKPKYCVYKKHSFFARGKRRVRTWDLFKEVGEPIAPFTKENVTRVLCPF
;
A
#
# COMPACT_ATOMS: atom_id res chain seq x y z
N MET A 1 -2.94 -4.45 19.62
CA MET A 1 -3.64 -3.14 19.57
C MET A 1 -3.17 -2.38 18.33
N PRO A 2 -4.06 -1.70 17.58
CA PRO A 2 -3.67 -0.86 16.44
C PRO A 2 -2.96 0.43 16.89
N SER A 3 -2.15 1.03 16.03
CA SER A 3 -1.53 2.33 16.30
C SER A 3 -2.59 3.41 16.49
N SER A 4 -2.23 4.45 17.24
CA SER A 4 -2.97 5.70 17.30
C SER A 4 -3.08 6.27 15.90
N PHE A 5 -4.28 6.74 15.57
CA PHE A 5 -4.61 7.20 14.24
C PHE A 5 -5.55 8.39 14.37
N ASP A 6 -5.35 9.42 13.55
CA ASP A 6 -6.32 10.50 13.38
C ASP A 6 -6.51 10.75 11.89
N GLY A 7 -7.75 10.78 11.44
CA GLY A 7 -8.08 10.98 10.05
C GLY A 7 -9.52 11.40 9.84
N SER A 8 -9.82 11.88 8.63
CA SER A 8 -11.13 12.43 8.25
C SER A 8 -12.34 11.51 8.49
N VAL A 9 -12.11 10.20 8.69
CA VAL A 9 -13.15 9.16 8.83
C VAL A 9 -13.14 8.48 10.20
N GLY A 10 -12.26 8.88 11.11
CA GLY A 10 -12.19 8.33 12.46
C GLY A 10 -10.82 8.50 13.09
N LYS A 11 -10.73 8.19 14.39
CA LYS A 11 -9.48 8.22 15.15
C LYS A 11 -9.43 7.11 16.19
N THR A 12 -8.23 6.62 16.43
CA THR A 12 -7.90 5.71 17.54
C THR A 12 -7.06 6.51 18.53
N VAL A 13 -7.59 6.72 19.74
CA VAL A 13 -6.90 7.48 20.80
C VAL A 13 -6.83 6.60 22.04
N TYR A 14 -5.64 6.50 22.62
CA TYR A 14 -5.41 5.81 23.88
C TYR A 14 -5.35 6.84 25.01
N LEU A 15 -6.08 6.59 26.09
CA LEU A 15 -6.14 7.44 27.28
C LEU A 15 -5.59 6.66 28.48
N LEU A 16 -4.68 7.26 29.22
CA LEU A 16 -4.30 6.82 30.56
C LEU A 16 -5.12 7.60 31.56
N GLU A 17 -6.03 6.92 32.25
CA GLU A 17 -6.88 7.51 33.30
C GLU A 17 -6.33 7.16 34.69
N ALA A 18 -6.13 8.18 35.52
CA ALA A 18 -5.79 8.06 36.92
C ALA A 18 -7.01 8.42 37.77
N LYS A 19 -7.35 7.56 38.75
CA LYS A 19 -8.47 7.77 39.68
C LYS A 19 -7.97 7.80 41.12
N LEU A 20 -8.11 8.94 41.78
CA LEU A 20 -7.83 9.11 43.21
C LEU A 20 -9.13 8.93 44.01
N SER A 21 -9.22 7.83 44.75
CA SER A 21 -10.36 7.54 45.63
C SER A 21 -9.97 7.80 47.08
N ARG A 22 -10.82 8.51 47.84
CA ARG A 22 -10.59 8.91 49.24
C ARG A 22 -11.86 8.66 50.06
N THR A 23 -11.74 8.15 51.29
CA THR A 23 -12.88 7.88 52.17
C THR A 23 -13.69 9.15 52.41
N MET A 24 -15.02 9.06 52.38
CA MET A 24 -15.96 10.19 52.52
C MET A 24 -15.78 11.33 51.49
N ARG A 25 -15.09 11.10 50.36
CA ARG A 25 -14.94 12.08 49.28
C ARG A 25 -15.25 11.46 47.92
N VAL A 26 -15.77 12.29 47.01
CA VAL A 26 -15.99 11.90 45.62
C VAL A 26 -14.63 11.60 44.95
N PRO A 27 -14.50 10.48 44.22
CA PRO A 27 -13.27 10.16 43.51
C PRO A 27 -12.94 11.20 42.44
N GLN A 28 -11.68 11.63 42.40
CA GLN A 28 -11.18 12.53 41.37
C GLN A 28 -10.58 11.70 40.24
N LYS A 29 -10.87 12.08 39.00
CA LYS A 29 -10.33 11.44 37.79
C LYS A 29 -9.54 12.47 36.99
N ASP A 30 -8.42 12.04 36.45
CA ASP A 30 -7.65 12.77 35.46
C ASP A 30 -7.22 11.83 34.34
N SER A 31 -7.00 12.36 33.12
CA SER A 31 -6.63 11.52 31.98
C SER A 31 -5.68 12.22 31.02
N THR A 32 -4.71 11.48 30.49
CA THR A 32 -3.78 11.97 29.47
C THR A 32 -3.79 11.08 28.22
N LYS A 33 -3.55 11.69 27.05
CA LYS A 33 -3.48 10.97 25.77
C LYS A 33 -2.11 10.33 25.60
N ILE A 34 -2.09 9.08 25.17
CA ILE A 34 -0.86 8.37 24.81
C ILE A 34 -0.83 8.20 23.29
N ASN A 35 0.29 8.56 22.68
CA ASN A 35 0.57 8.20 21.29
C ASN A 35 1.14 6.78 21.22
N PHE A 36 0.24 5.80 21.15
CA PHE A 36 0.60 4.41 20.97
C PHE A 36 0.96 4.14 19.50
N VAL A 37 2.14 3.59 19.26
CA VAL A 37 2.56 3.10 17.93
C VAL A 37 2.80 1.61 18.06
N THR A 38 2.06 0.81 17.28
CA THR A 38 2.28 -0.63 17.20
C THR A 38 3.68 -0.86 16.65
N LYS A 39 4.54 -1.50 17.44
CA LYS A 39 5.84 -1.98 16.96
C LYS A 39 5.58 -3.16 16.03
N ALA A 40 5.58 -2.91 14.73
CA ALA A 40 5.59 -3.96 13.73
C ALA A 40 7.03 -4.43 13.54
N ASP A 41 7.33 -5.65 13.97
CA ASP A 41 8.58 -6.30 13.58
C ASP A 41 8.32 -7.07 12.27
N LEU A 42 8.90 -6.60 11.17
CA LEU A 42 8.83 -7.31 9.89
C LEU A 42 9.49 -8.70 9.99
N ARG A 43 10.47 -8.89 10.88
CA ARG A 43 11.17 -10.18 11.07
C ARG A 43 10.30 -11.20 11.78
N SER A 44 9.35 -10.74 12.62
CA SER A 44 8.39 -11.63 13.26
C SER A 44 7.26 -12.07 12.33
N HIS A 45 7.20 -11.53 11.11
CA HIS A 45 6.22 -11.87 10.07
C HIS A 45 6.95 -12.30 8.79
N PRO A 46 7.44 -13.55 8.72
CA PRO A 46 8.21 -14.05 7.57
C PRO A 46 7.50 -13.86 6.23
N GLU A 47 6.17 -13.93 6.22
CA GLU A 47 5.31 -13.70 5.06
C GLU A 47 5.58 -12.33 4.40
N LEU A 48 5.90 -11.30 5.19
CA LEU A 48 6.20 -9.97 4.68
C LEU A 48 7.58 -9.88 4.01
N MET A 49 8.47 -10.83 4.29
CA MET A 49 9.79 -10.94 3.65
C MET A 49 9.77 -11.83 2.41
N MET A 50 8.65 -12.50 2.12
CA MET A 50 8.55 -13.35 0.94
C MET A 50 8.42 -12.53 -0.34
N PRO A 51 9.14 -12.92 -1.42
CA PRO A 51 8.94 -12.35 -2.74
C PRO A 51 7.49 -12.46 -3.18
N GLN A 52 7.01 -11.46 -3.89
CA GLN A 52 5.68 -11.46 -4.49
C GLN A 52 5.82 -11.45 -6.01
N HIS A 53 5.06 -12.31 -6.67
CA HIS A 53 5.04 -12.44 -8.12
C HIS A 53 3.59 -12.41 -8.60
N ASP A 54 3.36 -11.75 -9.72
CA ASP A 54 2.08 -11.78 -10.43
C ASP A 54 2.32 -11.61 -11.92
N SER A 55 1.45 -12.21 -12.74
CA SER A 55 1.54 -12.10 -14.20
C SER A 55 0.17 -11.92 -14.84
N GLU A 56 0.12 -11.08 -15.87
CA GLU A 56 -1.13 -10.77 -16.56
C GLU A 56 -0.88 -10.58 -18.06
N ASP A 57 -1.77 -11.18 -18.85
CA ASP A 57 -1.80 -11.07 -20.30
C ASP A 57 -3.03 -10.32 -20.77
N LYS A 58 -2.82 -9.29 -21.59
CA LYS A 58 -3.89 -8.49 -22.16
C LYS A 58 -3.89 -8.58 -23.67
N LYS A 59 -4.99 -9.09 -24.22
CA LYS A 59 -5.28 -8.97 -25.66
C LYS A 59 -5.72 -7.54 -25.97
N MET A 60 -5.08 -6.91 -26.94
CA MET A 60 -5.48 -5.58 -27.40
C MET A 60 -6.77 -5.69 -28.21
N THR A 61 -7.66 -4.72 -28.02
CA THR A 61 -8.95 -4.61 -28.73
C THR A 61 -8.98 -3.33 -29.57
N PHE A 62 -9.91 -3.25 -30.52
CA PHE A 62 -10.05 -2.18 -31.52
C PHE A 62 -8.87 -2.13 -32.52
N PHE A 63 -8.54 -0.97 -33.10
CA PHE A 63 -7.52 -0.76 -34.16
C PHE A 63 -6.07 -1.15 -33.78
N ASN A 64 -5.88 -1.86 -32.67
CA ASN A 64 -4.62 -2.41 -32.19
C ASN A 64 -4.74 -3.93 -32.16
N SER A 65 -3.97 -4.61 -32.99
CA SER A 65 -3.83 -6.06 -32.96
C SER A 65 -2.66 -6.48 -32.07
N GLY A 66 -2.75 -7.70 -31.54
CA GLY A 66 -1.70 -8.34 -30.74
C GLY A 66 -2.00 -8.43 -29.25
N THR A 67 -0.98 -8.83 -28.48
CA THR A 67 -1.07 -9.05 -27.04
C THR A 67 0.06 -8.34 -26.31
N VAL A 68 -0.18 -7.99 -25.05
CA VAL A 68 0.87 -7.55 -24.13
C VAL A 68 0.82 -8.46 -22.92
N ALA A 69 1.95 -9.09 -22.62
CA ALA A 69 2.15 -9.90 -21.43
C ALA A 69 3.07 -9.15 -20.47
N MET A 70 2.76 -9.21 -19.18
CA MET A 70 3.58 -8.62 -18.14
C MET A 70 3.74 -9.61 -16.99
N ASP A 71 4.99 -9.83 -16.60
CA ASP A 71 5.37 -10.63 -15.44
C ASP A 71 6.08 -9.72 -14.44
N VAL A 72 5.54 -9.56 -13.24
CA VAL A 72 6.01 -8.60 -12.23
C VAL A 72 6.47 -9.35 -10.99
N ASN A 73 7.66 -8.99 -10.51
CA ASN A 73 8.28 -9.54 -9.32
C ASN A 73 8.67 -8.40 -8.36
N LEU A 74 8.37 -8.62 -7.08
CA LEU A 74 8.83 -7.82 -5.96
C LEU A 74 9.70 -8.70 -5.07
N GLU A 75 10.78 -8.12 -4.55
CA GLU A 75 11.72 -8.86 -3.69
C GLU A 75 11.10 -9.25 -2.34
N LYS A 76 10.09 -8.50 -1.89
CA LYS A 76 9.35 -8.74 -0.66
C LYS A 76 7.97 -8.09 -0.70
N THR A 77 7.11 -8.45 0.24
CA THR A 77 5.72 -7.95 0.34
C THR A 77 5.59 -6.75 1.30
N GLY A 78 6.42 -6.70 2.35
CA GLY A 78 6.40 -5.64 3.36
C GLY A 78 7.55 -4.65 3.22
N PHE A 79 7.24 -3.36 3.25
CA PHE A 79 8.19 -2.27 3.13
C PHE A 79 8.03 -1.26 4.27
N PHE A 80 9.13 -0.66 4.71
CA PHE A 80 9.09 0.48 5.62
C PHE A 80 8.79 1.78 4.86
N GLN A 81 8.24 2.77 5.57
CA GLN A 81 8.09 4.11 5.00
C GLN A 81 9.48 4.71 4.70
N GLY A 82 9.63 5.30 3.51
CA GLY A 82 10.90 5.82 3.00
C GLY A 82 11.84 4.76 2.39
N GLU A 83 11.48 3.49 2.47
CA GLU A 83 12.19 2.41 1.77
C GLU A 83 11.82 2.40 0.28
N GLY A 84 12.81 2.19 -0.60
CA GLY A 84 12.59 2.04 -2.03
C GLY A 84 11.94 0.70 -2.36
N LEU A 85 10.82 0.74 -3.09
CA LEU A 85 10.11 -0.43 -3.58
C LEU A 85 10.65 -0.81 -4.96
N LYS A 86 11.49 -1.84 -5.04
CA LYS A 86 12.06 -2.33 -6.29
C LYS A 86 11.10 -3.28 -7.00
N VAL A 87 10.63 -2.84 -8.16
CA VAL A 87 9.77 -3.58 -9.09
C VAL A 87 10.62 -4.12 -10.23
N LEU A 88 10.61 -5.44 -10.42
CA LEU A 88 11.18 -6.08 -11.60
C LEU A 88 10.03 -6.53 -12.50
N ALA A 89 10.02 -6.11 -13.75
CA ALA A 89 8.97 -6.46 -14.70
C ALA A 89 9.56 -6.98 -16.01
N SER A 90 9.15 -8.18 -16.44
CA SER A 90 9.39 -8.69 -17.80
C SER A 90 8.15 -8.41 -18.63
N ILE A 91 8.28 -7.52 -19.62
CA ILE A 91 7.18 -7.06 -20.45
C ILE A 91 7.41 -7.56 -21.88
N GLN A 92 6.44 -8.28 -22.42
CA GLN A 92 6.44 -8.71 -23.81
C GLN A 92 5.33 -7.99 -24.56
N ASN A 93 5.73 -7.08 -25.45
CA ASN A 93 4.82 -6.34 -26.31
C ASN A 93 4.75 -7.02 -27.68
N ASN A 94 3.77 -7.90 -27.88
CA ASN A 94 3.47 -8.49 -29.20
C ASN A 94 2.40 -7.68 -29.96
N SER A 95 2.16 -6.42 -29.57
CA SER A 95 1.24 -5.54 -30.27
C SER A 95 1.95 -4.70 -31.33
N SER A 96 1.16 -4.15 -32.25
CA SER A 96 1.65 -3.25 -33.30
C SER A 96 1.97 -1.82 -32.81
N ARG A 97 1.76 -1.52 -31.52
CA ARG A 97 1.96 -0.17 -30.97
C ARG A 97 2.97 -0.14 -29.85
N GLN A 98 3.59 1.03 -29.70
CA GLN A 98 4.40 1.34 -28.54
C GLN A 98 3.52 1.41 -27.28
N ILE A 99 4.00 0.86 -26.17
CA ILE A 99 3.30 0.86 -24.87
C ILE A 99 4.13 1.59 -23.82
N LYS A 100 3.48 2.08 -22.76
CA LYS A 100 4.17 2.70 -21.61
C LYS A 100 3.71 2.03 -20.32
N PRO A 101 4.60 1.41 -19.54
CA PRO A 101 4.25 0.86 -18.24
C PRO A 101 3.90 1.99 -17.28
N LYS A 102 2.91 1.77 -16.41
CA LYS A 102 2.47 2.73 -15.40
C LYS A 102 2.62 2.10 -14.03
N TYR A 103 3.23 2.85 -13.13
CA TYR A 103 3.44 2.44 -11.74
C TYR A 103 2.51 3.29 -10.87
N CYS A 104 1.74 2.65 -9.99
CA CYS A 104 0.85 3.34 -9.07
C CYS A 104 0.89 2.65 -7.71
N VAL A 105 1.25 3.40 -6.68
CA VAL A 105 1.06 2.97 -5.29
C VAL A 105 -0.18 3.66 -4.77
N TYR A 106 -1.16 2.89 -4.34
CA TYR A 106 -2.41 3.42 -3.80
C TYR A 106 -2.68 2.87 -2.40
N LYS A 107 -3.39 3.65 -1.61
CA LYS A 107 -3.84 3.28 -0.26
C LYS A 107 -5.34 3.07 -0.27
N LYS A 108 -5.79 1.89 0.16
CA LYS A 108 -7.21 1.60 0.45
C LYS A 108 -7.44 1.70 1.96
N HIS A 109 -8.35 2.57 2.39
CA HIS A 109 -8.82 2.63 3.77
C HIS A 109 -10.26 2.10 3.81
N SER A 110 -10.43 0.94 4.44
CA SER A 110 -11.73 0.33 4.70
C SER A 110 -12.18 0.64 6.13
N PHE A 111 -13.38 1.18 6.30
CA PHE A 111 -13.95 1.55 7.60
C PHE A 111 -15.48 1.34 7.62
N PHE A 112 -16.07 1.24 8.81
CA PHE A 112 -17.52 1.14 8.97
C PHE A 112 -18.09 2.49 9.40
N ALA A 113 -19.10 2.98 8.68
CA ALA A 113 -19.80 4.22 9.01
C ALA A 113 -21.28 4.10 8.64
N ARG A 114 -22.16 4.51 9.57
CA ARG A 114 -23.63 4.40 9.41
C ARG A 114 -24.09 2.97 9.07
N GLY A 115 -23.55 1.98 9.76
CA GLY A 115 -23.91 0.55 9.58
C GLY A 115 -23.45 -0.08 8.26
N LYS A 116 -22.67 0.61 7.44
CA LYS A 116 -22.17 0.10 6.15
C LYS A 116 -20.65 0.17 6.08
N ARG A 117 -20.03 -0.85 5.46
CA ARG A 117 -18.59 -0.81 5.11
C ARG A 117 -18.39 0.19 3.97
N ARG A 118 -17.44 1.09 4.13
CA ARG A 118 -17.00 2.06 3.12
C ARG A 118 -15.52 1.85 2.84
N VAL A 119 -15.13 2.03 1.59
CA VAL A 119 -13.72 1.97 1.16
C VAL A 119 -13.39 3.27 0.46
N ARG A 120 -12.32 3.93 0.90
CA ARG A 120 -11.76 5.10 0.22
C ARG A 120 -10.37 4.75 -0.29
N THR A 121 -10.12 5.03 -1.55
CA THR A 121 -8.83 4.79 -2.21
C THR A 121 -8.18 6.13 -2.54
N TRP A 122 -6.90 6.26 -2.26
CA TRP A 122 -6.08 7.40 -2.69
C TRP A 122 -4.85 6.89 -3.39
N ASP A 123 -4.50 7.51 -4.49
CA ASP A 123 -3.23 7.26 -5.14
C ASP A 123 -2.16 8.05 -4.40
N LEU A 124 -1.19 7.35 -3.83
CA LEU A 124 -0.06 7.95 -3.10
C LEU A 124 1.04 8.37 -4.07
N PHE A 125 1.25 7.57 -5.11
CA PHE A 125 2.32 7.75 -6.07
C PHE A 125 1.88 7.28 -7.44
N LYS A 126 2.27 8.02 -8.50
CA LYS A 126 2.08 7.63 -9.90
C LYS A 126 3.31 8.00 -10.70
N GLU A 127 3.77 7.07 -11.54
CA GLU A 127 4.84 7.29 -12.49
C GLU A 127 4.52 6.57 -13.80
N VAL A 128 5.03 7.11 -14.90
CA VAL A 128 4.97 6.48 -16.22
C VAL A 128 6.39 6.15 -16.62
N GLY A 129 6.66 4.88 -16.89
CA GLY A 129 7.96 4.42 -17.34
C GLY A 129 8.21 4.73 -18.82
N GLU A 130 9.40 4.32 -19.27
CA GLU A 130 9.81 4.54 -20.64
C GLU A 130 8.95 3.76 -21.64
N PRO A 131 8.78 4.30 -22.87
CA PRO A 131 8.06 3.60 -23.91
C PRO A 131 8.78 2.33 -24.38
N ILE A 132 8.04 1.23 -24.51
CA ILE A 132 8.50 -0.06 -25.04
C ILE A 132 8.00 -0.21 -26.47
N ALA A 133 8.92 -0.48 -27.39
CA ALA A 133 8.64 -0.58 -28.82
C ALA A 133 7.69 -1.76 -29.15
N PRO A 134 6.99 -1.70 -30.30
CA PRO A 134 6.23 -2.83 -30.83
C PRO A 134 7.10 -4.09 -30.98
N PHE A 135 6.48 -5.27 -30.88
CA PHE A 135 7.10 -6.58 -31.12
C PHE A 135 8.43 -6.82 -30.37
N THR A 136 8.54 -6.26 -29.16
CA THR A 136 9.77 -6.29 -28.36
C THR A 136 9.50 -6.89 -26.98
N LYS A 137 10.51 -7.55 -26.42
CA LYS A 137 10.53 -7.99 -25.02
C LYS A 137 11.58 -7.19 -24.26
N GLU A 138 11.19 -6.60 -23.13
CA GLU A 138 12.08 -5.83 -22.27
C GLU A 138 11.94 -6.25 -20.80
N ASN A 139 13.08 -6.31 -20.10
CA ASN A 139 13.12 -6.45 -18.66
C ASN A 139 13.40 -5.08 -18.03
N VAL A 140 12.45 -4.58 -17.25
CA VAL A 140 12.53 -3.25 -16.63
C VAL A 140 12.67 -3.42 -15.13
N THR A 141 13.63 -2.71 -14.54
CA THR A 141 13.74 -2.56 -13.09
C THR A 141 13.43 -1.11 -12.72
N ARG A 142 12.48 -0.89 -11.81
CA ARG A 142 12.13 0.44 -11.29
C ARG A 142 12.10 0.44 -9.78
N VAL A 143 12.73 1.42 -9.17
CA VAL A 143 12.66 1.66 -7.72
C VAL A 143 11.70 2.80 -7.49
N LEU A 144 10.58 2.52 -6.83
CA LEU A 144 9.58 3.51 -6.47
C LEU A 144 9.87 4.03 -5.07
N CYS A 145 9.89 5.35 -4.89
CA CYS A 145 10.03 6.00 -3.58
C CYS A 145 8.74 6.77 -3.25
N PRO A 146 7.67 6.09 -2.81
CA PRO A 146 6.36 6.71 -2.61
C PRO A 146 6.24 7.56 -1.33
N PHE A 147 7.31 7.72 -0.54
CA PHE A 147 7.31 8.37 0.77
C PHE A 147 8.55 9.22 1.01
#